data_AF-A0A5N9G133-F1
#
_entry.id   AF-A0A5N9G133-F1
#
_cell.length_a   1.000
_cell.length_b   1.000
_cell.length_c   1.000
_cell.angle_alpha   90.00
_cell.angle_beta   90.00
_cell.angle_gamma   90.00
#
_symmetry.space_group_name_H-M   'P 1'
#
loop_
_entity.id
_entity.type
_entity.pdbx_description
1 polymer ?
#
loop_
_entity_poly.entity_id
_entity_poly.type
_entity_poly.pdbx_seq_one_letter_code
_entity_poly.pdbx_strand_id
1 'polypeptide(L)'
;SDRMGCRLDGPVLEHLDGPDVISDGTAFGVIQVPGDGKPIILLSDRGTTGGYTKIATVISADRSKLAQLIPGGNVNFELVNQEKAVNLLKDEERLLSSLTLHGRVPLNIKVDGLSVDIVDDDNQPAIGINIEHTTYKAVVSDGHQDHEIELEISE
;
A
#
# COMPACT_ATOMS: atom_id res chain seq x y z
N SER A 1 7.31 -11.23 -21.79
CA SER A 1 7.24 -10.61 -20.46
C SER A 1 6.89 -11.66 -19.46
N ASP A 2 7.55 -11.64 -18.30
CA ASP A 2 7.39 -12.60 -17.21
C ASP A 2 7.51 -11.86 -15.87
N ARG A 3 7.69 -12.59 -14.76
CA ARG A 3 7.83 -11.99 -13.42
C ARG A 3 9.14 -11.25 -13.20
N MET A 4 10.14 -11.40 -14.07
CA MET A 4 11.39 -10.63 -13.99
C MET A 4 11.21 -9.23 -14.57
N GLY A 5 10.49 -9.12 -15.68
CA GLY A 5 10.28 -7.83 -16.34
C GLY A 5 9.20 -7.81 -17.43
N CYS A 6 8.64 -6.62 -17.61
CA CYS A 6 7.74 -6.29 -18.70
C CYS A 6 8.49 -5.47 -19.75
N ARG A 7 8.70 -6.05 -20.93
CA ARG A 7 9.30 -5.35 -22.07
C ARG A 7 8.21 -4.55 -22.79
N LEU A 8 8.48 -3.29 -23.06
CA LEU A 8 7.58 -2.39 -23.76
C LEU A 8 7.97 -2.31 -25.23
N ASP A 9 6.96 -2.29 -26.09
CA ASP A 9 7.11 -1.92 -27.48
C ASP A 9 6.54 -0.51 -27.70
N GLY A 10 7.18 0.23 -28.62
CA GLY A 10 6.95 1.66 -28.80
C GLY A 10 8.15 2.36 -29.43
N PRO A 11 8.22 3.70 -29.36
CA PRO A 11 9.35 4.47 -29.85
C PRO A 11 10.67 3.97 -29.26
N VAL A 12 11.71 3.92 -30.10
CA VAL A 12 13.07 3.62 -29.65
C VAL A 12 13.60 4.86 -28.93
N LEU A 13 14.11 4.68 -27.71
CA LEU A 13 14.75 5.75 -26.95
C LEU A 13 16.23 5.82 -27.29
N GLU A 14 16.71 7.01 -27.64
CA GLU A 14 18.12 7.27 -27.92
C GLU A 14 18.87 7.61 -26.63
N HIS A 15 20.11 7.13 -26.55
CA HIS A 15 21.00 7.40 -25.42
C HIS A 15 21.92 8.59 -25.72
N LEU A 16 22.16 9.44 -24.73
CA LEU A 16 23.14 10.53 -24.83
C LEU A 16 24.57 10.01 -24.61
N ASP A 17 24.81 9.29 -23.51
CA ASP A 17 26.14 8.83 -23.09
C ASP A 17 26.32 7.30 -23.18
N GLY A 18 25.34 6.60 -23.76
CA GLY A 18 25.32 5.15 -23.95
C GLY A 18 24.30 4.40 -23.07
N PRO A 19 24.08 3.11 -23.34
CA PRO A 19 23.06 2.30 -22.67
C PRO A 19 23.51 1.70 -21.34
N ASP A 20 24.79 1.78 -21.03
CA ASP A 20 25.41 1.11 -19.89
C ASP A 20 25.83 2.12 -18.82
N VAL A 21 25.63 1.73 -17.56
CA VAL A 21 26.05 2.45 -16.35
C VAL A 21 26.83 1.49 -15.44
N ILE A 22 27.55 2.05 -14.47
CA ILE A 22 28.14 1.23 -13.40
C ILE A 22 27.02 0.46 -12.70
N SER A 23 27.20 -0.86 -12.59
CA SER A 23 26.19 -1.73 -11.97
C SER A 23 25.86 -1.26 -10.56
N ASP A 24 24.57 -1.07 -10.30
CA ASP A 24 24.04 -0.61 -9.02
C ASP A 24 22.73 -1.33 -8.68
N GLY A 25 22.09 -0.95 -7.58
CA GLY A 25 20.86 -1.58 -7.11
C GLY A 25 19.65 -1.31 -8.02
N THR A 26 18.76 -2.29 -8.16
CA THR A 26 17.51 -2.16 -8.92
C THR A 26 16.27 -2.17 -8.01
N ALA A 27 15.44 -1.13 -8.13
CA ALA A 27 14.17 -1.04 -7.42
C ALA A 27 13.03 -1.72 -8.21
N PHE A 28 11.98 -2.16 -7.51
CA PHE A 28 10.78 -2.69 -8.17
C PHE A 28 10.08 -1.54 -8.89
N GLY A 29 9.89 -1.70 -10.20
CA GLY A 29 9.25 -0.72 -11.07
C GLY A 29 10.25 0.13 -11.84
N VAL A 30 11.56 -0.11 -11.66
CA VAL A 30 12.56 0.63 -12.41
C VAL A 30 12.45 0.33 -13.90
N ILE A 31 12.58 1.38 -14.72
CA ILE A 31 12.47 1.30 -16.17
C ILE A 31 13.89 1.39 -16.74
N GLN A 32 14.43 0.25 -17.17
CA GLN A 32 15.72 0.17 -17.84
C GLN A 32 15.56 0.38 -19.34
N VAL A 33 16.54 1.00 -19.97
CA VAL A 33 16.61 1.21 -21.41
C VAL A 33 17.92 0.59 -21.91
N PRO A 34 17.91 -0.65 -22.42
CA PRO A 34 19.08 -1.29 -22.99
C PRO A 34 19.53 -0.63 -24.32
N GLY A 35 20.58 -1.17 -24.94
CA GLY A 35 21.13 -0.66 -26.20
C GLY A 35 20.21 -0.76 -27.41
N ASP A 36 19.15 -1.58 -27.35
CA ASP A 36 18.09 -1.64 -28.37
C ASP A 36 17.08 -0.48 -28.23
N GLY A 37 17.21 0.35 -27.19
CA GLY A 37 16.35 1.48 -26.89
C GLY A 37 14.92 1.09 -26.50
N LYS A 38 14.63 -0.20 -26.25
CA LYS A 38 13.29 -0.71 -25.89
C LYS A 38 13.16 -0.84 -24.37
N PRO A 39 12.29 -0.07 -23.71
CA PRO A 39 12.22 -0.07 -22.25
C PRO A 39 11.80 -1.41 -21.65
N ILE A 40 12.35 -1.72 -20.48
CA ILE A 40 11.98 -2.88 -19.65
C ILE A 40 11.62 -2.39 -18.25
N ILE A 41 10.38 -2.62 -17.82
CA ILE A 41 9.96 -2.38 -16.44
C ILE A 41 10.32 -3.61 -15.61
N LEU A 42 11.20 -3.48 -14.63
CA LEU A 42 11.60 -4.59 -13.77
C LEU A 42 10.54 -4.91 -12.72
N LEU A 43 10.19 -6.19 -12.58
CA LEU A 43 9.09 -6.67 -11.75
C LEU A 43 9.58 -7.38 -10.46
N SER A 44 8.76 -8.25 -9.89
CA SER A 44 8.98 -8.85 -8.56
C SER A 44 10.23 -9.73 -8.52
N ASP A 45 10.53 -10.43 -9.61
CA ASP A 45 11.60 -11.44 -9.68
C ASP A 45 12.85 -10.88 -10.41
N ARG A 46 12.94 -9.56 -10.52
CA ARG A 46 14.09 -8.87 -11.14
C ARG A 46 15.40 -9.19 -10.42
N GLY A 47 16.51 -9.14 -11.16
CA GLY A 47 17.84 -9.18 -10.56
C GLY A 47 18.10 -7.99 -9.64
N THR A 48 18.82 -8.19 -8.54
CA THR A 48 19.08 -7.17 -7.51
C THR A 48 19.98 -6.04 -7.98
N THR A 49 20.83 -6.30 -8.97
CA THR A 49 21.74 -5.33 -9.59
C THR A 49 21.59 -5.33 -11.10
N GLY A 50 21.99 -4.23 -11.75
CA GLY A 50 21.97 -4.11 -13.20
C GLY A 50 22.79 -2.94 -13.71
N GLY A 51 23.32 -3.07 -14.91
CA GLY A 51 24.19 -2.07 -15.54
C GLY A 51 23.53 -1.29 -16.69
N TYR A 52 22.21 -1.35 -16.86
CA TYR A 52 21.54 -0.57 -17.91
C TYR A 52 21.06 0.78 -17.39
N THR A 53 21.12 1.79 -18.25
CA THR A 53 20.58 3.12 -17.99
C THR A 53 19.12 3.04 -17.54
N LYS A 54 18.78 3.79 -16.48
CA LYS A 54 17.46 3.83 -15.86
C LYS A 54 16.83 5.20 -16.10
N ILE A 55 15.69 5.24 -16.78
CA ILE A 55 15.03 6.50 -17.15
C ILE A 55 14.01 6.98 -16.10
N ALA A 56 13.36 6.04 -15.40
CA ALA A 56 12.34 6.34 -14.39
C ALA A 56 12.12 5.12 -13.47
N THR A 57 11.30 5.31 -12.44
CA THR A 57 10.80 4.22 -11.58
C THR A 57 9.31 4.40 -11.34
N VAL A 58 8.53 3.34 -11.59
CA VAL A 58 7.10 3.31 -11.26
C VAL A 58 6.91 3.37 -9.74
N ILE A 59 6.02 4.25 -9.30
CA ILE A 59 5.72 4.45 -7.87
C ILE A 59 5.15 3.18 -7.24
N SER A 60 5.34 3.02 -5.93
CA SER A 60 4.86 1.83 -5.20
C SER A 60 3.35 1.58 -5.40
N ALA A 61 2.54 2.64 -5.33
CA ALA A 61 1.08 2.59 -5.44
C ALA A 61 0.56 2.06 -6.80
N ASP A 62 1.40 2.06 -7.84
CA ASP A 62 1.02 1.63 -9.19
C ASP A 62 1.60 0.27 -9.58
N ARG A 63 2.37 -0.39 -8.70
CA ARG A 63 3.01 -1.68 -9.02
C ARG A 63 1.99 -2.79 -9.28
N SER A 64 0.87 -2.77 -8.57
CA SER A 64 -0.22 -3.74 -8.75
C SER A 64 -0.80 -3.66 -10.17
N LYS A 65 -0.90 -2.46 -10.74
CA LYS A 65 -1.36 -2.23 -12.12
C LYS A 65 -0.43 -2.91 -13.13
N LEU A 66 0.89 -2.85 -12.91
CA LEU A 66 1.87 -3.52 -13.77
C LEU A 66 1.70 -5.05 -13.77
N ALA A 67 1.41 -5.63 -12.61
CA ALA A 67 1.22 -7.07 -12.46
C ALA A 67 -0.03 -7.59 -13.20
N GLN A 68 -1.01 -6.71 -13.46
CA GLN A 68 -2.24 -7.02 -14.20
C GLN A 68 -2.13 -6.75 -15.70
N LEU A 69 -0.98 -6.26 -16.20
CA LEU A 69 -0.79 -6.03 -17.62
C LEU A 69 -0.71 -7.37 -18.38
N ILE A 70 -1.59 -7.50 -19.37
CA ILE A 70 -1.55 -8.62 -20.32
C ILE A 70 -0.65 -8.28 -21.52
N PRO A 71 -0.04 -9.28 -22.19
CA PRO A 71 0.64 -9.07 -23.45
C PRO A 71 -0.26 -8.35 -24.47
N GLY A 72 0.28 -7.30 -25.11
CA GLY A 72 -0.47 -6.43 -26.02
C GLY A 72 -1.28 -5.32 -25.34
N GLY A 73 -1.29 -5.24 -24.01
CA GLY A 73 -1.85 -4.11 -23.27
C GLY A 73 -1.04 -2.83 -23.48
N ASN A 74 -1.73 -1.69 -23.42
CA ASN A 74 -1.11 -0.37 -23.53
C ASN A 74 -0.76 0.20 -22.16
N VAL A 75 0.35 0.92 -22.07
CA VAL A 75 0.81 1.60 -20.86
C VAL A 75 1.11 3.06 -21.20
N ASN A 76 0.57 3.98 -20.41
CA ASN A 76 0.90 5.40 -20.47
C ASN A 76 1.53 5.81 -19.15
N PHE A 77 2.61 6.59 -19.22
CA PHE A 77 3.30 7.10 -18.03
C PHE A 77 2.91 8.54 -17.76
N GLU A 78 2.70 8.85 -16.48
CA GLU A 78 2.56 10.21 -15.98
C GLU A 78 3.76 10.54 -15.09
N LEU A 79 4.33 11.73 -15.26
CA LEU A 79 5.37 12.22 -14.35
C LEU A 79 4.73 12.57 -13.00
N VAL A 80 5.32 12.04 -11.94
CA VAL A 80 4.85 12.23 -10.57
C VAL A 80 6.03 12.69 -9.72
N ASN A 81 5.80 13.72 -8.91
CA ASN A 81 6.78 14.17 -7.93
C ASN A 81 6.75 13.27 -6.67
N GLN A 82 7.79 13.38 -5.83
CA GLN A 82 7.91 12.52 -4.64
C GLN A 82 6.72 12.69 -3.66
N GLU A 83 6.24 13.91 -3.46
CA GLU A 83 5.13 14.20 -2.55
C GLU A 83 3.84 13.49 -3.01
N LYS A 84 3.47 13.63 -4.28
CA LYS A 84 2.29 12.96 -4.87
C LYS A 84 2.46 11.44 -4.81
N ALA A 85 3.66 10.91 -5.07
CA ALA A 85 3.92 9.47 -4.96
C ALA A 85 3.70 8.93 -3.53
N VAL A 86 4.16 9.67 -2.52
CA VAL A 86 3.96 9.30 -1.10
C VAL A 86 2.49 9.41 -0.70
N ASN A 87 1.79 10.46 -1.14
CA ASN A 87 0.37 10.63 -0.83
C ASN A 87 -0.48 9.50 -1.44
N LEU A 88 -0.22 9.12 -2.71
CA LEU A 88 -0.89 8.00 -3.36
C LEU A 88 -0.66 6.67 -2.62
N LEU A 89 0.55 6.43 -2.13
CA LEU A 89 0.85 5.24 -1.34
C LEU A 89 0.08 5.23 -0.01
N LYS A 90 0.03 6.37 0.70
CA LYS A 90 -0.76 6.48 1.94
C LYS A 90 -2.25 6.27 1.70
N ASP A 91 -2.78 6.75 0.58
CA ASP A 91 -4.18 6.57 0.22
C ASP A 91 -4.49 5.09 -0.09
N GLU A 92 -3.60 4.40 -0.80
CA GLU A 92 -3.68 2.95 -1.01
C GLU A 92 -3.64 2.18 0.32
N GLU A 93 -2.69 2.50 1.20
CA GLU A 93 -2.57 1.87 2.52
C GLU A 93 -3.84 2.09 3.37
N ARG A 94 -4.38 3.32 3.41
CA ARG A 94 -5.64 3.61 4.10
C ARG A 94 -6.81 2.81 3.54
N LEU A 95 -6.90 2.69 2.21
CA LEU A 95 -7.95 1.91 1.57
C LEU A 95 -7.83 0.44 1.98
N LEU A 96 -6.65 -0.15 1.90
CA LEU A 96 -6.40 -1.54 2.30
C LEU A 96 -6.70 -1.76 3.80
N SER A 97 -6.30 -0.83 4.67
CA SER A 97 -6.64 -0.87 6.09
C SER A 97 -8.15 -0.75 6.34
N SER A 98 -8.89 -0.01 5.52
CA SER A 98 -10.36 0.05 5.64
C SER A 98 -11.05 -1.27 5.30
N LEU A 99 -10.44 -2.12 4.46
CA LEU A 99 -10.97 -3.45 4.16
C LEU A 99 -10.84 -4.39 5.37
N THR A 100 -9.78 -4.25 6.18
CA THR A 100 -9.70 -4.95 7.46
C THR A 100 -10.73 -4.48 8.49
N LEU A 101 -11.37 -3.32 8.28
CA LEU A 101 -12.43 -2.78 9.12
C LEU A 101 -13.85 -3.21 8.70
N HIS A 102 -14.02 -3.96 7.60
CA HIS A 102 -15.32 -4.53 7.28
C HIS A 102 -15.68 -5.60 8.31
N GLY A 103 -16.74 -5.36 9.09
CA GLY A 103 -17.13 -6.16 10.26
C GLY A 103 -16.51 -5.69 11.59
N ARG A 104 -15.92 -4.50 11.58
CA ARG A 104 -15.09 -3.95 12.64
C ARG A 104 -15.59 -2.53 12.96
N VAL A 105 -16.47 -2.43 13.95
CA VAL A 105 -17.14 -1.17 14.34
C VAL A 105 -16.32 -0.51 15.45
N PRO A 106 -16.02 0.81 15.36
CA PRO A 106 -15.45 1.55 16.47
C PRO A 106 -16.35 1.39 17.69
N LEU A 107 -15.79 0.92 18.81
CA LEU A 107 -16.56 0.76 20.03
C LEU A 107 -16.65 2.11 20.74
N ASN A 108 -17.88 2.55 21.00
CA ASN A 108 -18.16 3.62 21.93
C ASN A 108 -18.94 3.08 23.12
N ILE A 109 -18.76 3.70 24.28
CA ILE A 109 -19.54 3.42 25.49
C ILE A 109 -20.21 4.70 25.96
N LYS A 110 -21.40 4.58 26.56
CA LYS A 110 -22.05 5.71 27.23
C LYS A 110 -21.79 5.63 28.72
N VAL A 111 -21.11 6.64 29.27
CA VAL A 111 -20.89 6.81 30.71
C VAL A 111 -21.65 8.05 31.15
N ASP A 112 -22.64 7.91 32.03
CA ASP A 112 -23.51 9.00 32.49
C ASP A 112 -24.16 9.82 31.34
N GLY A 113 -24.44 9.14 30.22
CA GLY A 113 -25.01 9.76 29.01
C GLY A 113 -24.00 10.43 28.07
N LEU A 114 -22.71 10.45 28.41
CA LEU A 114 -21.63 10.91 27.55
C LEU A 114 -21.04 9.74 26.76
N SER A 115 -20.96 9.87 25.43
CA SER A 115 -20.26 8.91 24.57
C SER A 115 -18.76 9.08 24.69
N VAL A 116 -18.06 8.00 25.05
CA VAL A 116 -16.60 7.92 25.15
C VAL A 116 -16.09 6.89 24.15
N ASP A 117 -15.10 7.27 23.35
CA ASP A 117 -14.41 6.36 22.45
C ASP A 117 -13.51 5.42 23.25
N ILE A 118 -13.59 4.11 22.99
CA ILE A 118 -12.61 3.17 23.53
C ILE A 118 -11.38 3.24 22.64
N VAL A 119 -10.19 3.34 23.23
CA VAL A 119 -8.90 3.27 22.55
C VAL A 119 -8.04 2.13 23.12
N ASP A 120 -7.11 1.60 22.33
CA ASP A 120 -6.11 0.63 22.78
C ASP A 120 -4.90 1.31 23.45
N ASP A 121 -3.92 0.51 23.87
CA ASP A 121 -2.70 0.98 24.56
C ASP A 121 -1.86 1.96 23.71
N ASP A 122 -2.04 1.95 22.39
CA ASP A 122 -1.38 2.84 21.42
C ASP A 122 -2.25 4.07 21.07
N ASN A 123 -3.33 4.29 21.82
CA ASN A 123 -4.31 5.37 21.64
C ASN A 123 -5.01 5.33 20.26
N GLN A 124 -5.13 4.14 19.65
CA GLN A 124 -5.93 3.90 18.46
C GLN A 124 -7.35 3.48 18.84
N PRO A 125 -8.40 3.83 18.07
CA PRO A 125 -9.76 3.39 18.36
C PRO A 125 -9.82 1.87 18.51
N ALA A 126 -10.40 1.39 19.62
CA ALA A 126 -10.66 -0.01 19.84
C ALA A 126 -11.83 -0.45 18.96
N ILE A 127 -11.66 -1.62 18.35
CA ILE A 127 -12.55 -2.08 17.29
C ILE A 127 -13.13 -3.45 17.67
N GLY A 128 -14.45 -3.53 17.74
CA GLY A 128 -15.16 -4.78 18.00
C GLY A 128 -15.28 -5.60 16.71
N ILE A 129 -15.01 -6.90 16.78
CA ILE A 129 -15.18 -7.84 15.66
C ILE A 129 -16.36 -8.76 15.97
N ASN A 130 -17.25 -8.97 15.00
CA ASN A 130 -18.35 -9.94 15.11
C ASN A 130 -19.30 -9.65 16.28
N ILE A 131 -19.80 -8.41 16.32
CA ILE A 131 -20.70 -7.92 17.36
C ILE A 131 -22.12 -8.44 17.08
N GLU A 132 -22.36 -9.73 17.28
CA GLU A 132 -23.68 -10.37 17.06
C GLU A 132 -24.57 -10.36 18.31
N HIS A 133 -24.03 -10.03 19.49
CA HIS A 133 -24.78 -10.03 20.75
C HIS A 133 -25.14 -8.61 21.18
N THR A 134 -26.33 -8.44 21.75
CA THR A 134 -26.82 -7.13 22.24
C THR A 134 -26.15 -6.70 23.55
N THR A 135 -25.61 -7.65 24.34
CA THR A 135 -25.01 -7.36 25.66
C THR A 135 -23.70 -8.11 25.86
N TYR A 136 -22.66 -7.39 26.25
CA TYR A 136 -21.33 -7.93 26.59
C TYR A 136 -20.96 -7.59 28.04
N LYS A 137 -20.24 -8.49 28.71
CA LYS A 137 -19.59 -8.18 29.99
C LYS A 137 -18.18 -7.71 29.74
N ALA A 138 -17.82 -6.56 30.27
CA ALA A 138 -16.47 -6.01 30.21
C ALA A 138 -15.96 -5.71 31.62
N VAL A 139 -14.64 -5.63 31.75
CA VAL A 139 -13.98 -5.18 32.99
C VAL A 139 -13.21 -3.91 32.65
N VAL A 140 -13.50 -2.83 33.37
CA VAL A 140 -12.78 -1.56 33.27
C VAL A 140 -11.93 -1.39 34.52
N SER A 141 -10.63 -1.17 34.34
CA SER A 141 -9.70 -0.92 35.44
C SER A 141 -9.31 0.56 35.49
N ASP A 142 -9.34 1.17 36.67
CA ASP A 142 -8.86 2.55 36.88
C ASP A 142 -7.38 2.61 37.32
N GLY A 143 -6.67 1.46 37.29
CA GLY A 143 -5.31 1.30 37.77
C GLY A 143 -5.19 0.98 39.26
N HIS A 144 -6.30 1.05 40.01
CA HIS A 144 -6.38 0.68 41.43
C HIS A 144 -7.40 -0.43 41.68
N GLN A 145 -8.49 -0.48 40.91
CA GLN A 145 -9.55 -1.46 41.04
C GLN A 145 -10.17 -1.81 39.67
N ASP A 146 -10.53 -3.09 39.53
CA ASP A 146 -11.28 -3.61 38.39
C ASP A 146 -12.79 -3.52 38.66
N HIS A 147 -13.53 -3.00 37.68
CA HIS A 147 -14.98 -2.82 37.72
C HIS A 147 -15.64 -3.64 36.59
N GLU A 148 -16.50 -4.59 36.94
CA GLU A 148 -17.31 -5.33 35.96
C GLU A 148 -18.48 -4.45 35.51
N ILE A 149 -18.63 -4.28 34.19
CA ILE A 149 -19.71 -3.52 33.57
C ILE A 149 -20.41 -4.34 32.49
N GLU A 150 -21.72 -4.14 32.35
CA GLU A 150 -22.49 -4.65 31.21
C GLU A 150 -22.57 -3.56 30.13
N LEU A 151 -22.15 -3.93 28.93
CA LEU A 151 -22.17 -3.08 27.74
C LEU A 151 -23.32 -3.51 26.85
N GLU A 152 -24.30 -2.65 26.65
CA GLU A 152 -25.36 -2.84 25.66
C GLU A 152 -24.97 -2.12 24.35
N ILE A 153 -24.86 -2.89 23.26
CA ILE A 153 -24.54 -2.34 21.94
C ILE A 153 -25.85 -2.25 21.15
N SER A 154 -26.24 -1.03 20.80
CA SER A 154 -27.43 -0.74 19.99
C SER A 154 -27.04 -0.36 18.55
N GLU A 155 -27.88 -0.74 17.59
CA GLU A 155 -27.76 -0.32 16.17
C GLU A 155 -27.92 1.19 15.98
#